data_AF-A0A831LIM7-F1
#
_entry.id   AF-A0A831LIM7-F1
#
_cell.length_a   1.000
_cell.length_b   1.000
_cell.length_c   1.000
_cell.angle_alpha   90.00
_cell.angle_beta   90.00
_cell.angle_gamma   90.00
#
_symmetry.space_group_name_H-M   'P 1'
#
loop_
_entity.id
_entity.type
_entity.pdbx_description
1 polymer ?
#
loop_
_entity_poly.entity_id
_entity_poly.type
_entity_poly.pdbx_seq_one_letter_code
_entity_poly.pdbx_strand_id
1 'polypeptide(L)'
;MENKDPHNSKGESKCPVTGHGAGGGTKIRDWWPNRLNLNILRQHTSKSNPMGQDFNYAKAFKSLDLAAVKKDLTELMTDSQEWWPADWGHYGPLFIRMAWHSAGTYRVTDGRGGGGTGNQRFAPLNSWPDNVSLDKARRLLWPIKQKYGKKLSWADLMILAGNVALESMGFKTFGFAGGREDIWEPEEDIYWGSEGKWLEDQRHDDKGELEGPLAADHMGLIYVNPEGPNGEPDPKKAAHYIRQSFARMAMNDEETVALIAGGHTFGKVHGAAPDSNLGPDPEAAPIEEMGLGWKNKFGKGKAEHTITSGLEGTWTKTPIQWSNNFLENLFDYEWELTKSPAGAWQWKPRGQAGANSVPDAHIPGKRNQPFMLTTDLSLREDPAYEKIARR
;
A
#
# COMPACT_ATOMS: atom_id res chain seq x y z
N MET A 1 36.00 35.64 -16.42
CA MET A 1 35.66 34.27 -16.85
C MET A 1 34.28 33.98 -16.28
N GLU A 2 33.25 34.20 -17.11
CA GLU A 2 31.87 33.85 -16.79
C GLU A 2 31.76 32.32 -16.73
N ASN A 3 31.52 31.79 -15.54
CA ASN A 3 31.15 30.40 -15.38
C ASN A 3 29.66 30.30 -15.69
N LYS A 4 29.34 29.85 -16.91
CA LYS A 4 27.97 29.48 -17.28
C LYS A 4 27.65 28.16 -16.58
N ASP A 5 26.92 28.23 -15.47
CA ASP A 5 26.28 27.06 -14.85
C ASP A 5 25.22 26.50 -15.80
N PRO A 6 25.35 25.25 -16.30
CA PRO A 6 24.34 24.61 -17.13
C PRO A 6 23.31 23.82 -16.32
N HIS A 7 23.31 23.89 -14.98
CA HIS A 7 22.39 23.13 -14.13
C HIS A 7 21.64 24.03 -13.14
N ASN A 8 20.81 24.92 -13.68
CA ASN A 8 19.66 25.41 -12.93
C ASN A 8 18.52 24.40 -13.12
N SER A 9 18.54 23.30 -12.34
CA SER A 9 17.39 22.41 -12.21
C SER A 9 16.27 23.17 -11.48
N LYS A 10 15.51 23.96 -12.23
CA LYS A 10 14.21 24.47 -11.80
C LYS A 10 13.25 23.27 -11.65
N GLY A 11 13.34 22.56 -10.52
CA GLY A 11 12.53 21.37 -10.28
C GLY A 11 12.63 20.73 -8.88
N GLU A 12 13.61 21.10 -8.05
CA GLU A 12 13.76 20.50 -6.71
C GLU A 12 12.81 21.12 -5.67
N SER A 13 12.18 20.26 -4.88
CA SER A 13 11.37 20.59 -3.69
C SER A 13 12.23 21.23 -2.59
N LYS A 14 12.52 22.52 -2.72
CA LYS A 14 13.19 23.30 -1.66
C LYS A 14 12.15 23.85 -0.69
N CYS A 15 12.41 23.72 0.62
CA CYS A 15 11.56 24.35 1.63
C CYS A 15 11.53 25.88 1.39
N PRO A 16 10.36 26.50 1.25
CA PRO A 16 10.25 27.95 0.98
C PRO A 16 10.67 28.81 2.18
N VAL A 17 10.81 28.19 3.36
CA VAL A 17 11.34 28.82 4.57
C VAL A 17 12.76 28.31 4.81
N THR A 18 13.77 29.10 4.46
CA THR A 18 15.18 28.76 4.71
C THR A 18 15.55 29.09 6.16
N GLY A 19 15.47 28.09 7.05
CA GLY A 19 15.73 28.27 8.48
C GLY A 19 17.21 28.27 8.88
N HIS A 20 17.55 29.07 9.89
CA HIS A 20 18.82 29.04 10.63
C HIS A 20 18.68 28.19 11.90
N GLY A 21 18.69 26.85 11.79
CA GLY A 21 18.61 25.95 12.95
C GLY A 21 18.36 24.49 12.57
N ALA A 22 18.72 23.55 13.46
CA ALA A 22 18.46 22.10 13.35
C ALA A 22 18.83 21.45 11.99
N GLY A 23 19.92 21.90 11.37
CA GLY A 23 20.29 21.40 10.05
C GLY A 23 19.51 22.04 8.89
N GLY A 24 18.95 23.24 9.04
CA GLY A 24 18.55 24.09 7.90
C GLY A 24 19.75 24.64 7.11
N GLY A 25 19.50 25.15 5.90
CA GLY A 25 20.51 25.72 4.99
C GLY A 25 21.31 24.68 4.19
N THR A 26 22.08 25.15 3.19
CA THR A 26 22.84 24.33 2.24
C THR A 26 23.75 23.32 2.94
N LYS A 27 23.74 22.07 2.48
CA LYS A 27 24.51 20.94 2.99
C LYS A 27 25.70 20.59 2.10
N ILE A 28 26.62 19.80 2.66
CA ILE A 28 27.78 19.27 1.95
C ILE A 28 27.35 18.52 0.67
N ARG A 29 26.26 17.75 0.73
CA ARG A 29 25.74 17.04 -0.45
C ARG A 29 25.16 17.98 -1.51
N ASP A 30 24.68 19.16 -1.14
CA ASP A 30 24.19 20.14 -2.12
C ASP A 30 25.35 20.73 -2.94
N TRP A 31 26.53 20.89 -2.32
CA TRP A 31 27.76 21.33 -3.02
C TRP A 31 28.42 20.21 -3.83
N TRP A 32 28.38 18.98 -3.30
CA TRP A 32 29.00 17.80 -3.93
C TRP A 32 28.00 16.64 -3.99
N PRO A 33 27.03 16.68 -4.92
CA PRO A 33 25.96 15.69 -4.99
C PRO A 33 26.46 14.27 -5.23
N ASN A 34 27.58 14.13 -5.94
CA ASN A 34 28.21 12.84 -6.25
C ASN A 34 29.21 12.35 -5.17
N ARG A 35 29.32 13.05 -4.04
CA ARG A 35 30.19 12.62 -2.94
C ARG A 35 29.66 11.31 -2.34
N LEU A 36 30.55 10.35 -2.11
CA LEU A 36 30.23 9.06 -1.46
C LEU A 36 29.43 9.28 -0.16
N ASN A 37 28.26 8.63 -0.08
CA ASN A 37 27.39 8.68 1.10
C ASN A 37 27.82 7.63 2.13
N LEU A 38 28.45 8.06 3.22
CA LEU A 38 28.86 7.18 4.31
C LEU A 38 27.80 7.04 5.42
N ASN A 39 26.68 7.78 5.36
CA ASN A 39 25.64 7.73 6.38
C ASN A 39 24.96 6.36 6.44
N ILE A 40 24.85 5.67 5.30
CA ILE A 40 24.27 4.33 5.22
C ILE A 40 24.97 3.31 6.13
N LEU A 41 26.25 3.51 6.43
CA LEU A 41 27.05 2.64 7.32
C LEU A 41 26.81 2.90 8.81
N ARG A 42 26.00 3.92 9.13
CA ARG A 42 25.69 4.37 10.50
C ARG A 42 24.19 4.32 10.79
N GLN A 43 23.39 3.83 9.86
CA GLN A 43 21.98 3.59 10.10
C GLN A 43 21.79 2.46 11.11
N HIS A 44 20.67 2.51 11.82
CA HIS A 44 20.18 1.53 12.76
C HIS A 44 21.20 1.20 13.87
N THR A 45 22.03 2.18 14.25
CA THR A 45 22.97 2.01 15.36
C THR A 45 22.24 1.93 16.69
N SER A 46 22.94 1.47 17.73
CA SER A 46 22.40 1.45 19.10
C SER A 46 22.05 2.84 19.65
N LYS A 47 22.43 3.94 18.98
CA LYS A 47 22.12 5.30 19.42
C LYS A 47 20.71 5.75 19.02
N SER A 48 20.18 5.24 17.92
CA SER A 48 18.79 5.50 17.49
C SER A 48 17.80 4.50 18.11
N ASN A 49 18.28 3.38 18.65
CA ASN A 49 17.46 2.33 19.24
C ASN A 49 17.14 2.61 20.75
N PRO A 50 15.87 2.86 21.13
CA PRO A 50 15.45 3.13 22.50
C PRO A 50 15.34 1.87 23.38
N MET A 51 15.51 0.66 22.84
CA MET A 51 15.31 -0.60 23.56
C MET A 51 16.46 -0.95 24.52
N GLY A 52 17.62 -0.31 24.36
CA GLY A 52 18.86 -0.65 25.04
C GLY A 52 19.59 -1.82 24.38
N GLN A 53 20.91 -1.89 24.57
CA GLN A 53 21.78 -2.86 23.89
C GLN A 53 21.51 -4.32 24.27
N ASP A 54 21.00 -4.56 25.48
CA ASP A 54 20.74 -5.91 26.01
C ASP A 54 19.35 -6.45 25.64
N PHE A 55 18.53 -5.68 24.93
CA PHE A 55 17.20 -6.14 24.54
C PHE A 55 17.27 -7.24 23.48
N ASN A 56 16.57 -8.34 23.71
CA ASN A 56 16.48 -9.47 22.79
C ASN A 56 15.01 -9.67 22.40
N TYR A 57 14.67 -9.29 21.16
CA TYR A 57 13.29 -9.36 20.69
C TYR A 57 12.79 -10.80 20.59
N ALA A 58 13.61 -11.74 20.10
CA ALA A 58 13.23 -13.15 20.03
C ALA A 58 12.81 -13.73 21.39
N LYS A 59 13.52 -13.39 22.48
CA LYS A 59 13.15 -13.77 23.85
C LYS A 59 11.86 -13.07 24.31
N ALA A 60 11.71 -11.79 23.99
CA ALA A 60 10.50 -11.04 24.33
C ALA A 60 9.26 -11.61 23.62
N PHE A 61 9.35 -11.88 22.32
CA PHE A 61 8.29 -12.46 21.50
C PHE A 61 7.91 -13.87 21.94
N LYS A 62 8.88 -14.73 22.32
CA LYS A 62 8.59 -16.06 22.90
C LYS A 62 7.76 -16.00 24.19
N SER A 63 7.75 -14.86 24.89
CA SER A 63 6.95 -14.65 26.10
C SER A 63 5.62 -13.94 25.86
N LEU A 64 5.27 -13.70 24.59
CA LEU A 64 4.01 -13.09 24.15
C LEU A 64 2.91 -14.15 24.15
N ASP A 65 1.75 -13.80 24.71
CA ASP A 65 0.54 -14.59 24.51
C ASP A 65 -0.03 -14.27 23.13
N LEU A 66 0.43 -15.01 22.11
CA LEU A 66 0.01 -14.80 20.73
C LEU A 66 -1.49 -15.07 20.53
N ALA A 67 -2.08 -16.00 21.30
CA ALA A 67 -3.51 -16.28 21.22
C ALA A 67 -4.34 -15.07 21.71
N ALA A 68 -3.91 -14.43 22.80
CA ALA A 68 -4.52 -13.20 23.26
C ALA A 68 -4.39 -12.07 22.22
N VAL A 69 -3.22 -11.91 21.59
CA VAL A 69 -3.03 -10.90 20.53
C VAL A 69 -3.99 -11.13 19.36
N LYS A 70 -4.10 -12.37 18.87
CA LYS A 70 -5.02 -12.71 17.78
C LYS A 70 -6.48 -12.47 18.17
N LYS A 71 -6.85 -12.76 19.41
CA LYS A 71 -8.19 -12.46 19.95
C LYS A 71 -8.47 -10.97 19.93
N ASP A 72 -7.59 -10.16 20.51
CA ASP A 72 -7.76 -8.70 20.54
C ASP A 72 -7.80 -8.10 19.13
N LEU A 73 -6.98 -8.61 18.18
CA LEU A 73 -7.02 -8.20 16.78
C LEU A 73 -8.37 -8.52 16.12
N THR A 74 -8.93 -9.69 16.41
CA THR A 74 -10.25 -10.09 15.90
C THR A 74 -11.35 -9.19 16.46
N GLU A 75 -11.30 -8.85 17.75
CA GLU A 75 -12.24 -7.91 18.38
C GLU A 75 -12.12 -6.51 17.76
N LEU A 76 -10.89 -6.00 17.60
CA LEU A 76 -10.63 -4.70 16.97
C LEU A 76 -11.19 -4.62 15.55
N MET A 77 -11.14 -5.70 14.77
CA MET A 77 -11.62 -5.68 13.38
C MET A 77 -13.10 -5.29 13.27
N THR A 78 -13.90 -5.55 14.29
CA THR A 78 -15.33 -5.18 14.33
C THR A 78 -15.63 -3.99 15.25
N ASP A 79 -14.63 -3.44 15.92
CA ASP A 79 -14.77 -2.26 16.79
C ASP A 79 -14.55 -0.97 15.98
N SER A 80 -15.56 -0.61 15.17
CA SER A 80 -15.49 0.55 14.27
C SER A 80 -15.31 1.86 15.05
N GLN A 81 -14.26 2.60 14.71
CA GLN A 81 -13.93 3.88 15.30
C GLN A 81 -14.60 5.04 14.56
N GLU A 82 -15.13 6.02 15.30
CA GLU A 82 -15.83 7.16 14.70
C GLU A 82 -14.93 7.97 13.76
N TRP A 83 -13.64 8.13 14.10
CA TRP A 83 -12.69 8.91 13.29
C TRP A 83 -12.30 8.23 11.98
N TRP A 84 -12.54 6.93 11.83
CA TRP A 84 -12.34 6.19 10.59
C TRP A 84 -13.27 4.97 10.50
N PRO A 85 -14.57 5.15 10.19
CA PRO A 85 -15.54 4.06 10.25
C PRO A 85 -15.18 2.88 9.34
N ALA A 86 -15.38 1.66 9.84
CA ALA A 86 -15.07 0.44 9.09
C ALA A 86 -16.09 0.20 7.97
N ASP A 87 -15.61 -0.09 6.75
CA ASP A 87 -16.46 -0.57 5.67
C ASP A 87 -17.17 -1.88 6.10
N TRP A 88 -18.49 -1.95 5.92
CA TRP A 88 -19.36 -3.05 6.37
C TRP A 88 -19.20 -3.41 7.86
N GLY A 89 -18.65 -2.51 8.68
CA GLY A 89 -18.36 -2.77 10.09
C GLY A 89 -17.17 -3.71 10.33
N HIS A 90 -16.28 -3.93 9.34
CA HIS A 90 -15.14 -4.82 9.49
C HIS A 90 -13.84 -4.26 8.85
N TYR A 91 -12.80 -4.00 9.64
CA TYR A 91 -11.49 -3.49 9.15
C TYR A 91 -10.60 -4.53 8.47
N GLY A 92 -10.99 -5.80 8.47
CA GLY A 92 -10.21 -6.91 7.90
C GLY A 92 -9.60 -6.60 6.53
N PRO A 93 -10.38 -6.17 5.51
CA PRO A 93 -9.82 -5.87 4.19
C PRO A 93 -8.77 -4.75 4.21
N LEU A 94 -8.95 -3.72 5.04
CA LEU A 94 -7.95 -2.65 5.22
C LEU A 94 -6.64 -3.19 5.83
N PHE A 95 -6.73 -4.12 6.78
CA PHE A 95 -5.54 -4.75 7.37
C PHE A 95 -4.85 -5.73 6.43
N ILE A 96 -5.59 -6.42 5.56
CA ILE A 96 -5.01 -7.22 4.47
C ILE A 96 -4.20 -6.31 3.55
N ARG A 97 -4.78 -5.20 3.08
CA ARG A 97 -4.05 -4.21 2.26
C ARG A 97 -2.81 -3.68 2.98
N MET A 98 -2.92 -3.32 4.26
CA MET A 98 -1.78 -2.82 5.04
C MET A 98 -0.64 -3.85 5.11
N ALA A 99 -0.95 -5.12 5.40
CA ALA A 99 0.04 -6.19 5.46
C ALA A 99 0.66 -6.47 4.08
N TRP A 100 -0.17 -6.51 3.03
CA TRP A 100 0.26 -6.62 1.64
C TRP A 100 1.24 -5.51 1.26
N HIS A 101 0.89 -4.23 1.48
CA HIS A 101 1.76 -3.10 1.17
C HIS A 101 3.01 -3.07 2.06
N SER A 102 2.95 -3.63 3.27
CA SER A 102 4.14 -3.73 4.13
C SER A 102 5.12 -4.74 3.56
N ALA A 103 4.64 -5.89 3.06
CA ALA A 103 5.48 -6.94 2.49
C ALA A 103 5.86 -6.69 1.03
N GLY A 104 5.01 -5.97 0.29
CA GLY A 104 5.08 -5.84 -1.17
C GLY A 104 6.09 -4.82 -1.68
N THR A 105 6.98 -4.29 -0.85
CA THR A 105 8.09 -3.45 -1.32
C THR A 105 9.37 -4.26 -1.58
N TYR A 106 9.33 -5.57 -1.35
CA TYR A 106 10.46 -6.48 -1.45
C TYR A 106 10.97 -6.62 -2.89
N ARG A 107 12.29 -6.74 -3.08
CA ARG A 107 12.91 -6.95 -4.40
C ARG A 107 13.96 -8.05 -4.34
N VAL A 108 13.89 -9.02 -5.25
CA VAL A 108 14.86 -10.14 -5.29
C VAL A 108 16.26 -9.73 -5.70
N THR A 109 16.38 -8.63 -6.44
CA THR A 109 17.62 -8.16 -7.06
C THR A 109 18.68 -7.73 -6.04
N ASP A 110 18.25 -7.14 -4.93
CA ASP A 110 19.13 -6.69 -3.85
C ASP A 110 18.65 -7.09 -2.43
N GLY A 111 17.49 -7.76 -2.33
CA GLY A 111 16.92 -8.24 -1.07
C GLY A 111 16.34 -7.13 -0.18
N ARG A 112 16.19 -5.90 -0.68
CA ARG A 112 15.70 -4.75 0.09
C ARG A 112 14.17 -4.64 0.06
N GLY A 113 13.65 -3.81 0.96
CA GLY A 113 12.22 -3.65 1.16
C GLY A 113 11.59 -4.84 1.89
N GLY A 114 10.27 -4.93 1.82
CA GLY A 114 9.48 -5.95 2.49
C GLY A 114 9.09 -5.61 3.92
N GLY A 115 8.37 -6.54 4.55
CA GLY A 115 7.73 -6.31 5.86
C GLY A 115 8.66 -6.54 7.06
N GLY A 116 9.94 -6.86 6.82
CA GLY A 116 10.86 -7.38 7.83
C GLY A 116 11.27 -6.39 8.92
N THR A 117 11.15 -5.09 8.68
CA THR A 117 11.64 -4.02 9.57
C THR A 117 10.53 -3.10 10.07
N GLY A 118 9.32 -3.24 9.53
CA GLY A 118 8.20 -2.35 9.84
C GLY A 118 8.35 -0.94 9.25
N ASN A 119 9.20 -0.78 8.22
CA ASN A 119 9.54 0.52 7.62
C ASN A 119 8.34 1.29 7.02
N GLN A 120 7.18 0.64 6.78
CA GLN A 120 5.95 1.32 6.36
C GLN A 120 5.50 2.44 7.34
N ARG A 121 6.00 2.44 8.58
CA ARG A 121 5.73 3.49 9.58
C ARG A 121 6.63 4.73 9.47
N PHE A 122 7.62 4.73 8.57
CA PHE A 122 8.57 5.82 8.35
C PHE A 122 8.57 6.29 6.90
N ALA A 123 9.17 7.46 6.67
CA ALA A 123 9.45 7.95 5.33
C ALA A 123 10.41 6.99 4.56
N PRO A 124 10.29 6.91 3.23
CA PRO A 124 9.25 7.55 2.41
C PRO A 124 7.94 6.75 2.38
N LEU A 125 7.94 5.49 2.86
CA LEU A 125 6.83 4.56 2.68
C LEU A 125 5.54 5.00 3.38
N ASN A 126 5.64 5.67 4.53
CA ASN A 126 4.47 6.20 5.24
C ASN A 126 3.69 7.26 4.44
N SER A 127 4.31 7.84 3.41
CA SER A 127 3.80 8.94 2.57
C SER A 127 3.69 8.60 1.09
N TRP A 128 4.01 7.38 0.67
CA TRP A 128 3.80 6.96 -0.71
C TRP A 128 2.32 7.08 -1.13
N PRO A 129 2.02 7.51 -2.36
CA PRO A 129 0.65 7.60 -2.87
C PRO A 129 -0.11 6.27 -2.77
N ASP A 130 0.56 5.14 -3.02
CA ASP A 130 -0.09 3.83 -2.91
C ASP A 130 -0.35 3.41 -1.46
N ASN A 131 0.20 4.13 -0.48
CA ASN A 131 -0.01 3.91 0.95
C ASN A 131 -1.01 4.88 1.58
N VAL A 132 -1.75 5.65 0.76
CA VAL A 132 -2.84 6.52 1.25
C VAL A 132 -3.78 5.73 2.17
N SER A 133 -4.16 6.35 3.28
CA SER A 133 -5.01 5.81 4.36
C SER A 133 -4.41 4.66 5.19
N LEU A 134 -3.23 4.13 4.85
CA LEU A 134 -2.57 3.12 5.70
C LEU A 134 -2.00 3.71 6.99
N ASP A 135 -1.83 5.03 7.06
CA ASP A 135 -1.61 5.75 8.31
C ASP A 135 -2.77 5.56 9.31
N LYS A 136 -4.02 5.56 8.82
CA LYS A 136 -5.22 5.23 9.60
C LYS A 136 -5.21 3.77 10.04
N ALA A 137 -4.86 2.84 9.14
CA ALA A 137 -4.75 1.42 9.45
C ALA A 137 -3.74 1.14 10.58
N ARG A 138 -2.53 1.70 10.48
CA ARG A 138 -1.51 1.57 11.54
C ARG A 138 -1.97 2.22 12.85
N ARG A 139 -2.68 3.34 12.78
CA ARG A 139 -3.23 4.02 13.97
C ARG A 139 -4.29 3.18 14.68
N LEU A 140 -5.14 2.44 13.95
CA LEU A 140 -6.11 1.50 14.55
C LEU A 140 -5.42 0.39 15.36
N LEU A 141 -4.22 -0.05 14.96
CA LEU A 141 -3.46 -1.08 15.66
C LEU A 141 -2.68 -0.58 16.88
N TRP A 142 -2.60 0.74 17.09
CA TRP A 142 -1.84 1.31 18.20
C TRP A 142 -2.26 0.80 19.58
N PRO A 143 -3.56 0.68 19.94
CA PRO A 143 -3.96 0.15 21.24
C PRO A 143 -3.44 -1.27 21.50
N ILE A 144 -3.38 -2.12 20.46
CA ILE A 144 -2.78 -3.47 20.54
C ILE A 144 -1.29 -3.36 20.80
N LYS A 145 -0.57 -2.54 20.02
CA LYS A 145 0.86 -2.31 20.23
C LYS A 145 1.15 -1.79 21.64
N GLN A 146 0.33 -0.89 22.15
CA GLN A 146 0.45 -0.31 23.48
C GLN A 146 0.26 -1.37 24.57
N LYS A 147 -0.76 -2.24 24.43
CA LYS A 147 -1.04 -3.33 25.38
C LYS A 147 0.08 -4.36 25.47
N TYR A 148 0.65 -4.76 24.33
CA TYR A 148 1.68 -5.80 24.27
C TYR A 148 3.12 -5.28 24.32
N GLY A 149 3.31 -3.97 24.16
CA GLY A 149 4.57 -3.26 24.35
C GLY A 149 5.72 -3.87 23.56
N LYS A 150 6.88 -4.04 24.21
CA LYS A 150 8.11 -4.54 23.59
C LYS A 150 8.09 -6.02 23.19
N LYS A 151 7.07 -6.79 23.61
CA LYS A 151 6.95 -8.21 23.23
C LYS A 151 6.43 -8.41 21.82
N LEU A 152 5.89 -7.37 21.20
CA LEU A 152 5.33 -7.39 19.86
C LEU A 152 5.84 -6.16 19.10
N SER A 153 6.65 -6.37 18.07
CA SER A 153 7.13 -5.30 17.19
C SER A 153 6.00 -4.78 16.29
N TRP A 154 6.16 -3.57 15.75
CA TRP A 154 5.28 -3.08 14.70
C TRP A 154 5.41 -3.92 13.44
N ALA A 155 6.62 -4.33 13.08
CA ALA A 155 6.89 -5.19 11.94
C ALA A 155 6.08 -6.49 11.99
N ASP A 156 6.06 -7.19 13.13
CA ASP A 156 5.23 -8.40 13.28
C ASP A 156 3.74 -8.09 13.39
N LEU A 157 3.36 -7.02 14.11
CA LEU A 157 1.96 -6.66 14.30
C LEU A 157 1.25 -6.34 12.98
N MET A 158 1.90 -5.62 12.06
CA MET A 158 1.28 -5.27 10.78
C MET A 158 0.98 -6.50 9.93
N ILE A 159 1.92 -7.45 9.86
CA ILE A 159 1.72 -8.71 9.12
C ILE A 159 0.71 -9.61 9.83
N LEU A 160 0.80 -9.73 11.16
CA LEU A 160 -0.12 -10.54 11.95
C LEU A 160 -1.57 -10.04 11.81
N ALA A 161 -1.79 -8.73 11.76
CA ALA A 161 -3.13 -8.16 11.55
C ALA A 161 -3.73 -8.60 10.21
N GLY A 162 -2.94 -8.65 9.13
CA GLY A 162 -3.40 -9.18 7.83
C GLY A 162 -3.72 -10.68 7.90
N ASN A 163 -2.88 -11.49 8.54
CA ASN A 163 -3.15 -12.92 8.74
C ASN A 163 -4.44 -13.17 9.56
N VAL A 164 -4.62 -12.44 10.65
CA VAL A 164 -5.82 -12.57 11.50
C VAL A 164 -7.07 -12.10 10.73
N ALA A 165 -6.96 -11.09 9.87
CA ALA A 165 -8.06 -10.61 9.06
C ALA A 165 -8.53 -11.67 8.04
N LEU A 166 -7.58 -12.34 7.40
CA LEU A 166 -7.89 -13.47 6.52
C LEU A 166 -8.63 -14.58 7.30
N GLU A 167 -8.11 -14.96 8.46
CA GLU A 167 -8.72 -16.00 9.30
C GLU A 167 -10.12 -15.62 9.81
N SER A 168 -10.33 -14.39 10.26
CA SER A 168 -11.63 -13.93 10.78
C SER A 168 -12.69 -13.87 9.69
N MET A 169 -12.28 -13.66 8.45
CA MET A 169 -13.16 -13.63 7.27
C MET A 169 -13.25 -15.00 6.55
N GLY A 170 -12.79 -16.08 7.19
CA GLY A 170 -13.02 -17.46 6.72
C GLY A 170 -11.93 -18.05 5.82
N PHE A 171 -10.79 -17.39 5.66
CA PHE A 171 -9.62 -17.95 4.98
C PHE A 171 -8.59 -18.46 5.98
N LYS A 172 -8.46 -19.79 6.09
CA LYS A 172 -7.43 -20.40 6.96
C LYS A 172 -6.05 -20.21 6.34
N THR A 173 -5.23 -19.35 6.96
CA THR A 173 -3.84 -19.14 6.52
C THR A 173 -2.96 -20.38 6.75
N PHE A 174 -1.88 -20.49 5.98
CA PHE A 174 -0.92 -21.59 6.12
C PHE A 174 -0.20 -21.58 7.49
N GLY A 175 0.04 -20.39 8.03
CA GLY A 175 0.69 -20.19 9.31
C GLY A 175 1.23 -18.76 9.46
N PHE A 176 1.86 -18.48 10.60
CA PHE A 176 2.51 -17.21 10.89
C PHE A 176 3.77 -17.43 11.71
N ALA A 177 4.80 -16.61 11.45
CA ALA A 177 6.00 -16.53 12.26
C ALA A 177 6.26 -15.06 12.61
N GLY A 178 6.53 -14.81 13.90
CA GLY A 178 7.12 -13.55 14.36
C GLY A 178 8.64 -13.63 14.40
N GLY A 179 9.28 -12.54 14.84
CA GLY A 179 10.73 -12.41 14.93
C GLY A 179 11.29 -11.20 14.17
N ARG A 180 10.44 -10.37 13.58
CA ARG A 180 10.85 -9.13 12.91
C ARG A 180 11.13 -8.04 13.94
N GLU A 181 12.36 -7.55 14.00
CA GLU A 181 12.72 -6.46 14.90
C GLU A 181 12.37 -5.10 14.28
N ASP A 182 11.86 -4.18 15.10
CA ASP A 182 11.58 -2.81 14.64
C ASP A 182 12.90 -2.04 14.42
N ILE A 183 12.99 -1.33 13.30
CA ILE A 183 13.99 -0.25 13.10
C ILE A 183 13.51 1.06 13.74
N TRP A 184 14.38 2.04 13.93
CA TRP A 184 14.06 3.29 14.67
C TRP A 184 14.33 4.59 13.90
N GLU A 185 14.71 4.48 12.65
CA GLU A 185 14.92 5.56 11.70
C GLU A 185 14.62 5.02 10.29
N PRO A 186 14.27 5.86 9.31
CA PRO A 186 13.98 5.41 7.94
C PRO A 186 15.22 4.77 7.28
N GLU A 187 14.98 3.88 6.33
CA GLU A 187 16.04 3.26 5.51
C GLU A 187 16.41 4.18 4.32
N GLU A 188 17.50 4.94 4.47
CA GLU A 188 18.06 5.83 3.44
C GLU A 188 18.93 5.09 2.41
N ASP A 189 19.20 3.81 2.60
CA ASP A 189 20.08 2.99 1.76
C ASP A 189 19.34 2.21 0.68
N ILE A 190 18.02 2.40 0.56
CA ILE A 190 17.21 1.80 -0.50
C ILE A 190 17.07 2.77 -1.67
N TYR A 191 17.51 2.32 -2.85
CA TYR A 191 17.27 3.01 -4.11
C TYR A 191 15.87 2.67 -4.64
N TRP A 192 14.90 3.56 -4.45
CA TRP A 192 13.51 3.41 -4.92
C TRP A 192 13.28 3.89 -6.36
N GLY A 193 14.27 4.49 -6.98
CA GLY A 193 14.20 5.14 -8.30
C GLY A 193 14.84 6.53 -8.27
N SER A 194 15.03 7.12 -9.45
CA SER A 194 15.65 8.44 -9.65
C SER A 194 14.64 9.56 -9.92
N GLU A 195 13.35 9.23 -9.98
CA GLU A 195 12.28 10.18 -10.28
C GLU A 195 12.22 11.31 -9.25
N GLY A 196 11.94 12.52 -9.74
CA GLY A 196 11.80 13.71 -8.90
C GLY A 196 10.38 13.95 -8.40
N LYS A 197 9.41 13.13 -8.85
CA LYS A 197 7.98 13.27 -8.55
C LYS A 197 7.34 11.92 -8.25
N TRP A 198 6.33 11.94 -7.39
CA TRP A 198 5.46 10.79 -7.16
C TRP A 198 4.68 10.42 -8.42
N LEU A 199 4.49 9.11 -8.61
CA LEU A 199 3.79 8.50 -9.75
C LEU A 199 4.42 8.78 -11.12
N GLU A 200 5.67 9.24 -11.15
CA GLU A 200 6.45 9.37 -12.38
C GLU A 200 7.10 8.04 -12.76
N ASP A 201 7.26 7.82 -14.06
CA ASP A 201 7.97 6.70 -14.66
C ASP A 201 9.16 7.24 -15.48
N GLN A 202 10.37 6.97 -14.98
CA GLN A 202 11.62 7.13 -15.73
C GLN A 202 12.49 5.87 -15.53
N ARG A 203 11.82 4.71 -15.48
CA ARG A 203 12.41 3.45 -15.04
C ARG A 203 12.17 2.29 -15.98
N HIS A 204 11.47 2.51 -17.08
CA HIS A 204 11.30 1.53 -18.14
C HIS A 204 12.08 1.93 -19.39
N ASP A 205 12.58 0.93 -20.12
CA ASP A 205 13.11 1.13 -21.46
C ASP A 205 11.99 1.34 -22.51
N ASP A 206 12.38 1.56 -23.76
CA ASP A 206 11.43 1.75 -24.88
C ASP A 206 10.48 0.54 -25.12
N LYS A 207 10.76 -0.61 -24.51
CA LYS A 207 9.94 -1.83 -24.60
C LYS A 207 9.02 -2.01 -23.39
N GLY A 208 9.13 -1.14 -22.38
CA GLY A 208 8.36 -1.25 -21.14
C GLY A 208 9.02 -2.16 -20.09
N GLU A 209 10.30 -2.50 -20.25
CA GLU A 209 11.04 -3.35 -19.30
C GLU A 209 11.65 -2.51 -18.19
N LEU A 210 11.42 -2.89 -16.92
CA LEU A 210 11.97 -2.22 -15.75
C LEU A 210 13.50 -2.25 -15.75
N GLU A 211 14.14 -1.12 -15.52
CA GLU A 211 15.57 -0.99 -15.44
C GLU A 211 16.09 -1.15 -14.00
N GLY A 212 17.34 -1.62 -13.91
CA GLY A 212 18.05 -1.73 -12.64
C GLY A 212 17.36 -2.70 -11.65
N PRO A 213 17.51 -2.44 -10.33
CA PRO A 213 17.02 -3.36 -9.32
C PRO A 213 15.55 -3.13 -8.96
N LEU A 214 14.86 -2.16 -9.58
CA LEU A 214 13.49 -1.76 -9.27
C LEU A 214 12.49 -2.88 -9.58
N ALA A 215 11.31 -2.83 -8.94
CA ALA A 215 10.25 -3.83 -9.11
C ALA A 215 8.84 -3.23 -9.14
N ALA A 216 8.71 -1.89 -9.18
CA ALA A 216 7.43 -1.20 -9.24
C ALA A 216 7.37 -0.30 -10.48
N ASP A 217 6.21 -0.25 -11.12
CA ASP A 217 5.89 0.48 -12.37
C ASP A 217 6.14 1.99 -12.25
N HIS A 218 5.79 2.61 -11.12
CA HIS A 218 6.02 4.04 -10.89
C HIS A 218 6.64 4.30 -9.52
N MET A 219 7.25 5.46 -9.36
CA MET A 219 7.72 5.92 -8.06
C MET A 219 6.53 6.09 -7.10
N GLY A 220 6.56 5.40 -5.97
CA GLY A 220 5.51 5.48 -4.95
C GLY A 220 4.36 4.48 -5.11
N LEU A 221 4.44 3.55 -6.07
CA LEU A 221 3.58 2.37 -6.16
C LEU A 221 4.22 1.14 -5.52
N ILE A 222 3.40 0.20 -5.07
CA ILE A 222 3.88 -1.10 -4.59
C ILE A 222 4.30 -1.98 -5.79
N TYR A 223 3.40 -2.21 -6.76
CA TYR A 223 3.67 -3.06 -7.93
C TYR A 223 3.42 -2.34 -9.25
N VAL A 224 2.15 -2.13 -9.61
CA VAL A 224 1.75 -1.60 -10.93
C VAL A 224 0.65 -0.56 -10.80
N ASN A 225 0.50 0.30 -11.81
CA ASN A 225 -0.59 1.25 -11.86
C ASN A 225 -1.95 0.52 -12.04
N PRO A 226 -2.93 0.70 -11.13
CA PRO A 226 -4.22 0.00 -11.20
C PRO A 226 -5.10 0.40 -12.39
N GLU A 227 -4.87 1.59 -12.97
CA GLU A 227 -5.54 2.03 -14.20
C GLU A 227 -4.90 1.41 -15.46
N GLY A 228 -3.72 0.81 -15.32
CA GLY A 228 -2.86 0.31 -16.40
C GLY A 228 -1.64 1.20 -16.65
N PRO A 229 -0.64 0.75 -17.43
CA PRO A 229 0.65 1.42 -17.57
C PRO A 229 0.48 2.87 -18.05
N ASN A 230 1.04 3.82 -17.31
CA ASN A 230 0.90 5.27 -17.56
C ASN A 230 -0.56 5.76 -17.65
N GLY A 231 -1.47 5.11 -16.94
CA GLY A 231 -2.91 5.44 -16.91
C GLY A 231 -3.68 5.00 -18.16
N GLU A 232 -3.08 4.15 -19.00
CA GLU A 232 -3.72 3.56 -20.17
C GLU A 232 -4.51 2.29 -19.76
N PRO A 233 -5.85 2.27 -19.91
CA PRO A 233 -6.68 1.13 -19.50
C PRO A 233 -6.65 -0.02 -20.51
N ASP A 234 -5.46 -0.57 -20.74
CA ASP A 234 -5.22 -1.79 -21.54
C ASP A 234 -4.84 -2.96 -20.61
N PRO A 235 -5.77 -3.91 -20.37
CA PRO A 235 -5.50 -5.07 -19.52
C PRO A 235 -4.38 -6.00 -20.04
N LYS A 236 -4.21 -6.13 -21.36
CA LYS A 236 -3.17 -6.99 -21.94
C LYS A 236 -1.79 -6.37 -21.74
N LYS A 237 -1.69 -5.06 -21.93
CA LYS A 237 -0.47 -4.31 -21.64
C LYS A 237 -0.17 -4.36 -20.14
N ALA A 238 -1.17 -4.14 -19.28
CA ALA A 238 -1.01 -4.23 -17.83
C ALA A 238 -0.51 -5.60 -17.36
N ALA A 239 -0.91 -6.70 -18.01
CA ALA A 239 -0.46 -8.05 -17.66
C ALA A 239 1.07 -8.22 -17.77
N HIS A 240 1.69 -7.59 -18.76
CA HIS A 240 3.15 -7.59 -18.92
C HIS A 240 3.83 -6.90 -17.73
N TYR A 241 3.31 -5.75 -17.32
CA TYR A 241 3.83 -4.98 -16.18
C TYR A 241 3.63 -5.72 -14.85
N ILE A 242 2.47 -6.38 -14.67
CA ILE A 242 2.21 -7.25 -13.52
C ILE A 242 3.25 -8.36 -13.46
N ARG A 243 3.48 -9.05 -14.58
CA ARG A 243 4.41 -10.18 -14.63
C ARG A 243 5.83 -9.78 -14.26
N GLN A 244 6.36 -8.69 -14.83
CA GLN A 244 7.72 -8.25 -14.50
C GLN A 244 7.85 -7.83 -13.04
N SER A 245 6.86 -7.10 -12.52
CA SER A 245 6.87 -6.56 -11.17
C SER A 245 6.84 -7.70 -10.15
N PHE A 246 5.87 -8.61 -10.27
CA PHE A 246 5.74 -9.76 -9.38
C PHE A 246 6.94 -10.72 -9.46
N ALA A 247 7.49 -10.97 -10.66
CA ALA A 247 8.70 -11.79 -10.81
C ALA A 247 9.90 -11.18 -10.09
N ARG A 248 10.06 -9.85 -10.15
CA ARG A 248 11.08 -9.11 -9.40
C ARG A 248 10.81 -9.05 -7.89
N MET A 249 9.65 -9.51 -7.45
CA MET A 249 9.26 -9.70 -6.05
C MET A 249 9.11 -11.18 -5.68
N ALA A 250 9.78 -12.08 -6.40
CA ALA A 250 9.84 -13.53 -6.17
C ALA A 250 8.54 -14.32 -6.43
N MET A 251 7.58 -13.75 -7.15
CA MET A 251 6.31 -14.42 -7.43
C MET A 251 6.25 -14.86 -8.89
N ASN A 252 5.91 -16.13 -9.12
CA ASN A 252 5.61 -16.66 -10.44
C ASN A 252 4.15 -16.37 -10.85
N ASP A 253 3.75 -16.80 -12.05
CA ASP A 253 2.40 -16.54 -12.59
C ASP A 253 1.28 -17.09 -11.69
N GLU A 254 1.44 -18.29 -11.11
CA GLU A 254 0.41 -18.90 -10.26
C GLU A 254 0.30 -18.21 -8.90
N GLU A 255 1.44 -17.86 -8.30
CA GLU A 255 1.49 -17.06 -7.07
C GLU A 255 0.88 -15.67 -7.30
N THR A 256 1.16 -15.06 -8.45
CA THR A 256 0.63 -13.74 -8.84
C THR A 256 -0.89 -13.76 -8.95
N VAL A 257 -1.46 -14.71 -9.71
CA VAL A 257 -2.92 -14.86 -9.84
C VAL A 257 -3.56 -15.14 -8.48
N ALA A 258 -2.97 -16.04 -7.68
CA ALA A 258 -3.48 -16.39 -6.35
C ALA A 258 -3.48 -15.20 -5.38
N LEU A 259 -2.42 -14.38 -5.40
CA LEU A 259 -2.31 -13.19 -4.54
C LEU A 259 -3.32 -12.11 -4.94
N ILE A 260 -3.44 -11.79 -6.23
CA ILE A 260 -4.35 -10.75 -6.70
C ILE A 260 -5.80 -11.19 -6.48
N ALA A 261 -6.19 -12.37 -6.97
CA ALA A 261 -7.56 -12.88 -6.82
C ALA A 261 -7.92 -13.13 -5.35
N GLY A 262 -6.98 -13.66 -4.57
CA GLY A 262 -7.18 -13.90 -3.14
C GLY A 262 -7.31 -12.60 -2.34
N GLY A 263 -6.50 -11.58 -2.65
CA GLY A 263 -6.57 -10.25 -2.03
C GLY A 263 -7.87 -9.52 -2.38
N HIS A 264 -8.20 -9.42 -3.66
CA HIS A 264 -9.38 -8.71 -4.16
C HIS A 264 -10.70 -9.48 -3.98
N THR A 265 -10.65 -10.66 -3.36
CA THR A 265 -11.86 -11.30 -2.80
C THR A 265 -12.46 -10.46 -1.66
N PHE A 266 -11.63 -9.66 -0.99
CA PHE A 266 -12.00 -8.85 0.15
C PHE A 266 -12.03 -7.35 -0.17
N GLY A 267 -12.93 -6.62 0.49
CA GLY A 267 -12.88 -5.17 0.53
C GLY A 267 -13.35 -4.45 -0.72
N LYS A 268 -12.92 -3.19 -0.81
CA LYS A 268 -13.21 -2.23 -1.88
C LYS A 268 -12.02 -1.29 -2.08
N VAL A 269 -12.10 -0.52 -3.16
CA VAL A 269 -11.30 0.70 -3.37
C VAL A 269 -12.12 1.94 -2.98
N HIS A 270 -11.45 3.08 -2.78
CA HIS A 270 -12.09 4.34 -2.36
C HIS A 270 -11.69 5.51 -3.25
N GLY A 271 -12.69 6.14 -3.84
CA GLY A 271 -12.59 7.17 -4.87
C GLY A 271 -13.86 7.98 -4.95
N ALA A 272 -14.43 8.34 -3.78
CA ALA A 272 -15.71 9.03 -3.68
C ALA A 272 -15.70 10.43 -4.34
N ALA A 273 -14.53 11.05 -4.50
CA ALA A 273 -14.31 12.30 -5.22
C ALA A 273 -12.83 12.44 -5.63
N PRO A 274 -12.47 13.44 -6.46
CA PRO A 274 -11.09 13.66 -6.88
C PRO A 274 -10.11 13.93 -5.72
N ASP A 275 -8.86 13.50 -5.90
CA ASP A 275 -7.77 13.63 -4.91
C ASP A 275 -7.43 15.09 -4.57
N SER A 276 -7.90 16.07 -5.33
CA SER A 276 -7.81 17.49 -4.98
C SER A 276 -8.52 17.85 -3.67
N ASN A 277 -9.35 16.94 -3.14
CA ASN A 277 -9.95 17.05 -1.81
C ASN A 277 -9.05 16.56 -0.67
N LEU A 278 -7.97 15.85 -0.98
CA LEU A 278 -7.00 15.36 0.00
C LEU A 278 -5.98 16.44 0.36
N GLY A 279 -5.70 16.57 1.65
CA GLY A 279 -4.57 17.35 2.16
C GLY A 279 -3.22 16.66 1.91
N PRO A 280 -2.13 17.26 2.42
CA PRO A 280 -0.78 16.72 2.28
C PRO A 280 -0.64 15.30 2.85
N ASP A 281 0.36 14.55 2.36
CA ASP A 281 0.77 13.25 2.93
C ASP A 281 1.33 13.41 4.37
N PRO A 282 1.49 12.32 5.14
CA PRO A 282 1.90 12.40 6.55
C PRO A 282 3.17 13.21 6.86
N GLU A 283 4.20 13.14 6.01
CA GLU A 283 5.45 13.89 6.19
C GLU A 283 5.31 15.39 5.90
N ALA A 284 4.32 15.76 5.07
CA ALA A 284 4.00 17.15 4.75
C ALA A 284 2.78 17.71 5.50
N ALA A 285 2.11 16.89 6.31
CA ALA A 285 0.92 17.26 7.07
C ALA A 285 1.26 18.21 8.23
N PRO A 286 0.33 19.10 8.62
CA PRO A 286 0.57 20.00 9.74
C PRO A 286 0.56 19.22 11.07
N ILE A 287 1.26 19.75 12.08
CA ILE A 287 1.57 19.03 13.33
C ILE A 287 0.32 18.55 14.09
N GLU A 288 -0.80 19.27 13.98
CA GLU A 288 -2.08 18.92 14.61
C GLU A 288 -2.72 17.64 14.04
N GLU A 289 -2.28 17.15 12.88
CA GLU A 289 -2.71 15.85 12.35
C GLU A 289 -1.99 14.68 13.04
N MET A 290 -1.00 14.95 13.91
CA MET A 290 -0.35 13.98 14.78
C MET A 290 0.19 12.76 14.00
N GLY A 291 0.86 13.02 12.88
CA GLY A 291 1.46 12.00 12.01
C GLY A 291 0.46 11.24 11.14
N LEU A 292 -0.78 11.72 11.01
CA LEU A 292 -1.71 11.31 9.97
C LEU A 292 -1.64 12.27 8.78
N GLY A 293 -1.97 11.78 7.59
CA GLY A 293 -2.00 12.56 6.36
C GLY A 293 -3.31 12.42 5.59
N TRP A 294 -3.32 13.00 4.39
CA TRP A 294 -4.42 12.94 3.43
C TRP A 294 -5.77 13.31 4.07
N LYS A 295 -5.78 14.40 4.85
CA LYS A 295 -7.01 14.91 5.46
C LYS A 295 -8.01 15.24 4.35
N ASN A 296 -9.11 14.52 4.33
CA ASN A 296 -10.10 14.61 3.28
C ASN A 296 -11.16 15.68 3.60
N LYS A 297 -11.33 16.66 2.70
CA LYS A 297 -12.29 17.76 2.82
C LYS A 297 -13.63 17.48 2.15
N PHE A 298 -13.77 16.38 1.42
CA PHE A 298 -14.99 16.00 0.74
C PHE A 298 -16.00 15.37 1.71
N GLY A 299 -17.22 15.92 1.74
CA GLY A 299 -18.29 15.43 2.61
C GLY A 299 -17.85 15.32 4.07
N LYS A 300 -17.95 14.11 4.63
CA LYS A 300 -17.50 13.81 6.02
C LYS A 300 -16.00 13.53 6.14
N GLY A 301 -15.28 13.40 5.02
CA GLY A 301 -13.87 13.03 4.96
C GLY A 301 -13.56 11.54 5.26
N LYS A 302 -14.60 10.74 5.51
CA LYS A 302 -14.54 9.34 5.94
C LYS A 302 -15.82 8.61 5.55
N ALA A 303 -15.87 7.31 5.80
CA ALA A 303 -17.00 6.44 5.47
C ALA A 303 -17.37 6.51 3.97
N GLU A 304 -18.63 6.82 3.61
CA GLU A 304 -19.10 6.91 2.22
C GLU A 304 -18.40 8.00 1.39
N HIS A 305 -17.63 8.89 2.03
CA HIS A 305 -16.87 9.96 1.38
C HIS A 305 -15.36 9.69 1.35
N THR A 306 -14.92 8.46 1.64
CA THR A 306 -13.51 8.09 1.67
C THR A 306 -12.87 8.20 0.28
N ILE A 307 -11.64 8.70 0.23
CA ILE A 307 -10.82 8.81 -0.97
C ILE A 307 -9.45 8.22 -0.62
N THR A 308 -8.97 7.28 -1.44
CA THR A 308 -7.67 6.62 -1.27
C THR A 308 -6.92 6.52 -2.59
N SER A 309 -7.47 5.78 -3.56
CA SER A 309 -6.83 5.51 -4.85
C SER A 309 -7.47 6.26 -6.01
N GLY A 310 -8.59 6.95 -5.77
CA GLY A 310 -9.43 7.54 -6.81
C GLY A 310 -10.32 6.53 -7.54
N LEU A 311 -10.09 5.23 -7.39
CA LEU A 311 -10.97 4.16 -7.92
C LEU A 311 -12.11 3.92 -6.93
N GLU A 312 -13.31 3.59 -7.40
CA GLU A 312 -14.48 3.38 -6.52
C GLU A 312 -15.28 2.14 -6.92
N GLY A 313 -15.41 1.21 -5.99
CA GLY A 313 -16.22 0.02 -6.18
C GLY A 313 -15.78 -1.13 -5.29
N THR A 314 -16.59 -2.18 -5.25
CA THR A 314 -16.35 -3.40 -4.47
C THR A 314 -16.38 -4.60 -5.41
N TRP A 315 -15.39 -5.48 -5.31
CA TRP A 315 -15.25 -6.62 -6.23
C TRP A 315 -16.34 -7.67 -6.04
N THR A 316 -16.70 -7.99 -4.79
CA THR A 316 -17.49 -9.17 -4.45
C THR A 316 -18.79 -8.83 -3.72
N LYS A 317 -19.77 -9.75 -3.76
CA LYS A 317 -21.03 -9.64 -3.01
C LYS A 317 -20.87 -9.91 -1.52
N THR A 318 -19.76 -10.53 -1.11
CA THR A 318 -19.40 -10.84 0.28
C THR A 318 -18.00 -10.29 0.60
N PRO A 319 -17.81 -8.97 0.64
CA PRO A 319 -16.48 -8.33 0.73
C PRO A 319 -15.75 -8.57 2.05
N ILE A 320 -16.42 -9.14 3.05
CA ILE A 320 -15.86 -9.49 4.36
C ILE A 320 -15.88 -11.00 4.60
N GLN A 321 -15.91 -11.81 3.52
CA GLN A 321 -15.92 -13.27 3.58
C GLN A 321 -15.14 -13.87 2.40
N TRP A 322 -14.30 -14.86 2.68
CA TRP A 322 -13.63 -15.65 1.66
C TRP A 322 -14.65 -16.33 0.73
N SER A 323 -14.45 -16.19 -0.57
CA SER A 323 -15.33 -16.74 -1.61
C SER A 323 -14.58 -16.82 -2.94
N ASN A 324 -15.18 -17.45 -3.95
CA ASN A 324 -14.69 -17.39 -5.33
C ASN A 324 -15.32 -16.23 -6.12
N ASN A 325 -16.06 -15.32 -5.47
CA ASN A 325 -16.88 -14.33 -6.18
C ASN A 325 -16.05 -13.35 -7.02
N PHE A 326 -14.79 -13.12 -6.69
CA PHE A 326 -13.89 -12.32 -7.53
C PHE A 326 -13.71 -12.97 -8.91
N LEU A 327 -13.31 -14.26 -8.94
CA LEU A 327 -13.10 -15.01 -10.18
C LEU A 327 -14.42 -15.26 -10.91
N GLU A 328 -15.49 -15.59 -10.20
CA GLU A 328 -16.84 -15.71 -10.78
C GLU A 328 -17.21 -14.42 -11.50
N ASN A 329 -17.13 -13.26 -10.82
CA ASN A 329 -17.44 -11.97 -11.45
C ASN A 329 -16.53 -11.68 -12.66
N LEU A 330 -15.23 -11.96 -12.56
CA LEU A 330 -14.26 -11.72 -13.64
C LEU A 330 -14.66 -12.41 -14.96
N PHE A 331 -15.17 -13.64 -14.87
CA PHE A 331 -15.53 -14.46 -16.02
C PHE A 331 -17.01 -14.44 -16.39
N ASP A 332 -17.92 -14.22 -15.43
CA ASP A 332 -19.37 -14.26 -15.66
C ASP A 332 -19.91 -12.98 -16.29
N TYR A 333 -19.15 -11.88 -16.22
CA TYR A 333 -19.52 -10.60 -16.82
C TYR A 333 -18.67 -10.22 -18.04
N GLU A 334 -19.37 -9.62 -18.99
CA GLU A 334 -18.73 -8.74 -19.98
C GLU A 334 -18.49 -7.37 -19.36
N TRP A 335 -17.30 -6.81 -19.58
CA TRP A 335 -16.88 -5.56 -18.96
C TRP A 335 -16.92 -4.40 -19.97
N GLU A 336 -17.27 -3.21 -19.48
CA GLU A 336 -17.16 -1.96 -20.22
C GLU A 336 -16.38 -0.93 -19.42
N LEU A 337 -15.51 -0.19 -20.12
CA LEU A 337 -14.67 0.85 -19.53
C LEU A 337 -15.55 2.00 -19.04
N THR A 338 -15.25 2.49 -17.84
CA THR A 338 -15.99 3.59 -17.21
C THR A 338 -15.06 4.45 -16.36
N LYS A 339 -15.63 5.50 -15.75
CA LYS A 339 -14.92 6.40 -14.84
C LYS A 339 -15.50 6.31 -13.43
N SER A 340 -14.62 6.30 -12.42
CA SER A 340 -14.99 6.47 -11.02
C SER A 340 -15.57 7.88 -10.78
N PRO A 341 -16.20 8.14 -9.62
CA PRO A 341 -16.58 9.50 -9.21
C PRO A 341 -15.38 10.48 -9.13
N ALA A 342 -14.17 9.98 -8.90
CA ALA A 342 -12.93 10.76 -8.93
C ALA A 342 -12.36 10.98 -10.34
N GLY A 343 -12.90 10.30 -11.36
CA GLY A 343 -12.41 10.38 -12.74
C GLY A 343 -11.31 9.38 -13.10
N ALA A 344 -11.05 8.36 -12.28
CA ALA A 344 -10.11 7.26 -12.59
C ALA A 344 -10.74 6.22 -13.53
N TRP A 345 -9.96 5.61 -14.40
CA TRP A 345 -10.37 4.50 -15.26
C TRP A 345 -10.63 3.22 -14.46
N GLN A 346 -11.79 2.62 -14.67
CA GLN A 346 -12.16 1.34 -14.06
C GLN A 346 -13.16 0.62 -14.95
N TRP A 347 -13.53 -0.59 -14.59
CA TRP A 347 -14.43 -1.43 -15.38
C TRP A 347 -15.69 -1.77 -14.59
N LYS A 348 -16.84 -1.74 -15.26
CA LYS A 348 -18.11 -2.21 -14.71
C LYS A 348 -18.72 -3.28 -15.63
N PRO A 349 -19.62 -4.13 -15.12
CA PRO A 349 -20.37 -5.04 -15.98
C PRO A 349 -21.17 -4.26 -17.01
N ARG A 350 -21.22 -4.78 -18.23
CA ARG A 350 -21.91 -4.17 -19.37
C ARG A 350 -23.40 -3.97 -19.07
N GLY A 351 -23.90 -2.76 -19.29
CA GLY A 351 -25.30 -2.42 -19.06
C GLY A 351 -25.72 -2.55 -17.59
N GLN A 352 -26.75 -3.37 -17.33
CA GLN A 352 -27.33 -3.59 -15.98
C GLN A 352 -26.93 -4.94 -15.37
N ALA A 353 -25.98 -5.67 -15.96
CA ALA A 353 -25.47 -6.90 -15.39
C ALA A 353 -24.92 -6.65 -13.98
N GLY A 354 -25.16 -7.57 -13.05
CA GLY A 354 -24.73 -7.44 -11.66
C GLY A 354 -25.34 -6.26 -10.87
N ALA A 355 -26.34 -5.55 -11.42
CA ALA A 355 -26.98 -4.45 -10.70
C ALA A 355 -27.56 -4.92 -9.36
N ASN A 356 -27.32 -4.13 -8.31
CA ASN A 356 -27.70 -4.44 -6.94
C ASN A 356 -27.13 -5.75 -6.38
N SER A 357 -26.08 -6.33 -6.97
CA SER A 357 -25.50 -7.60 -6.46
C SER A 357 -24.59 -7.39 -5.24
N VAL A 358 -24.00 -6.20 -5.10
CA VAL A 358 -23.00 -5.89 -4.07
C VAL A 358 -23.58 -4.93 -3.03
N PRO A 359 -23.39 -5.15 -1.71
CA PRO A 359 -23.85 -4.23 -0.67
C PRO A 359 -22.96 -2.97 -0.59
N ASP A 360 -23.57 -1.81 -0.38
CA ASP A 360 -22.83 -0.59 -0.03
C ASP A 360 -22.15 -0.73 1.35
N ALA A 361 -20.98 -0.12 1.52
CA ALA A 361 -20.17 -0.25 2.73
C ALA A 361 -20.75 0.48 3.95
N HIS A 362 -21.52 1.56 3.74
CA HIS A 362 -21.96 2.44 4.82
C HIS A 362 -23.43 2.82 4.77
N ILE A 363 -24.09 2.75 3.61
CA ILE A 363 -25.49 3.16 3.45
C ILE A 363 -26.40 1.92 3.52
N PRO A 364 -27.17 1.73 4.62
CA PRO A 364 -28.01 0.55 4.78
C PRO A 364 -29.03 0.42 3.64
N GLY A 365 -29.14 -0.78 3.08
CA GLY A 365 -30.08 -1.10 2.00
C GLY A 365 -29.65 -0.64 0.61
N LYS A 366 -28.63 0.23 0.47
CA LYS A 366 -28.05 0.58 -0.83
C LYS A 366 -27.21 -0.59 -1.35
N ARG A 367 -27.34 -0.86 -2.65
CA ARG A 367 -26.56 -1.87 -3.37
C ARG A 367 -26.03 -1.29 -4.67
N ASN A 368 -24.91 -1.83 -5.14
CA ASN A 368 -24.17 -1.37 -6.30
C ASN A 368 -23.92 -2.54 -7.29
N GLN A 369 -23.42 -2.21 -8.48
CA GLN A 369 -22.77 -3.19 -9.36
C GLN A 369 -21.38 -3.56 -8.79
N PRO A 370 -20.86 -4.76 -9.09
CA PRO A 370 -19.45 -5.04 -8.88
C PRO A 370 -18.63 -4.21 -9.88
N PHE A 371 -17.33 -4.15 -9.66
CA PHE A 371 -16.40 -3.45 -10.54
C PHE A 371 -15.09 -4.26 -10.64
N MET A 372 -14.24 -3.90 -11.59
CA MET A 372 -12.88 -4.43 -11.74
C MET A 372 -11.91 -3.31 -12.09
N LEU A 373 -10.65 -3.49 -11.71
CA LEU A 373 -9.52 -2.69 -12.17
C LEU A 373 -9.06 -3.15 -13.55
N THR A 374 -8.28 -2.31 -14.24
CA THR A 374 -7.59 -2.73 -15.47
C THR A 374 -6.69 -3.93 -15.19
N THR A 375 -5.99 -3.91 -14.05
CA THR A 375 -5.09 -4.98 -13.59
C THR A 375 -5.82 -6.26 -13.19
N ASP A 376 -7.10 -6.20 -12.81
CA ASP A 376 -7.90 -7.40 -12.57
C ASP A 376 -8.24 -8.09 -13.89
N LEU A 377 -8.65 -7.31 -14.91
CA LEU A 377 -8.94 -7.85 -16.23
C LEU A 377 -7.69 -8.46 -16.89
N SER A 378 -6.48 -8.03 -16.52
CA SER A 378 -5.24 -8.66 -16.97
C SER A 378 -5.20 -10.16 -16.67
N LEU A 379 -5.82 -10.61 -15.56
CA LEU A 379 -5.88 -12.02 -15.20
C LEU A 379 -6.72 -12.85 -16.17
N ARG A 380 -7.61 -12.20 -16.92
CA ARG A 380 -8.47 -12.82 -17.95
C ARG A 380 -7.93 -12.63 -19.36
N GLU A 381 -7.29 -11.50 -19.63
CA GLU A 381 -6.89 -11.12 -20.99
C GLU A 381 -5.47 -11.63 -21.37
N ASP A 382 -4.64 -12.01 -20.40
CA ASP A 382 -3.35 -12.65 -20.63
C ASP A 382 -3.49 -14.19 -20.74
N PRO A 383 -2.97 -14.85 -21.80
CA PRO A 383 -3.19 -16.27 -22.02
C PRO A 383 -2.63 -17.23 -20.96
N ALA A 384 -1.64 -16.81 -20.15
CA ALA A 384 -1.08 -17.65 -19.10
C ALA A 384 -1.85 -17.45 -17.79
N TYR A 385 -2.13 -16.19 -17.42
CA TYR A 385 -2.96 -15.90 -16.25
C TYR A 385 -4.39 -16.43 -16.40
N GLU A 386 -4.96 -16.35 -17.60
CA GLU A 386 -6.33 -16.80 -17.87
C GLU A 386 -6.49 -18.29 -17.59
N LYS A 387 -5.52 -19.11 -18.00
CA LYS A 387 -5.55 -20.56 -17.76
C LYS A 387 -5.51 -20.90 -16.28
N ILE A 388 -4.75 -20.11 -15.51
CA ILE A 388 -4.64 -20.29 -14.05
C ILE A 388 -5.92 -19.81 -13.39
N ALA A 389 -6.44 -18.63 -13.76
CA ALA A 389 -7.62 -18.02 -13.17
C ALA A 389 -8.91 -18.80 -13.50
N ARG A 390 -8.98 -19.49 -14.66
CA ARG A 390 -10.12 -20.31 -15.06
C ARG A 390 -10.15 -21.69 -14.40
N ARG A 391 -8.99 -22.26 -14.07
CA ARG A 391 -8.86 -23.59 -13.45
C ARG A 391 -9.21 -23.52 -11.97
#